data_AF-A0A527W5L7-F1
#
_entry.id   AF-A0A527W5L7-F1
#
_cell.length_a   1.000
_cell.length_b   1.000
_cell.length_c   1.000
_cell.angle_alpha   90.00
_cell.angle_beta   90.00
_cell.angle_gamma   90.00
#
_symmetry.space_group_name_H-M   'P 1'
#
loop_
_entity.id
_entity.type
_entity.pdbx_description
1 polymer ?
#
loop_
_entity_poly.entity_id
_entity_poly.type
_entity_poly.pdbx_seq_one_letter_code
_entity_poly.pdbx_strand_id
1 'polypeptide(L)'
;MAAADFSRLIAAAADTIAAHAEELTALDQAIGDGDHGLNMKRGFEAVRAEADAFSAKPLPEALKAVGTKLVMTVGGASGPLFGTLFMALGKDLPAAPDRDGLTAAFGKAIEAVAARGKSQAGQKTMLDVLQPVYEALAQG
;
A
#
# COMPACT_ATOMS: atom_id res chain seq x y z
N MET A 1 -7.89 -14.72 -6.55
CA MET A 1 -7.34 -14.81 -5.19
C MET A 1 -8.45 -15.23 -4.25
N ALA A 2 -8.26 -16.26 -3.42
CA ALA A 2 -9.29 -16.66 -2.46
C ALA A 2 -9.31 -15.69 -1.27
N ALA A 3 -10.44 -15.59 -0.55
CA ALA A 3 -10.58 -14.75 0.64
C ALA A 3 -9.50 -15.05 1.71
N ALA A 4 -9.20 -16.34 1.92
CA ALA A 4 -8.16 -16.78 2.86
C ALA A 4 -6.75 -16.30 2.46
N ASP A 5 -6.49 -16.14 1.16
CA ASP A 5 -5.19 -15.63 0.68
C ASP A 5 -5.05 -14.14 0.98
N PHE A 6 -6.12 -13.36 0.86
CA PHE A 6 -6.08 -11.92 1.12
C PHE A 6 -5.90 -11.59 2.60
N SER A 7 -6.60 -12.28 3.50
CA SER A 7 -6.40 -12.15 4.94
C SER A 7 -4.96 -12.48 5.35
N ARG A 8 -4.36 -13.51 4.75
CA ARG A 8 -2.95 -13.87 4.96
C ARG A 8 -1.99 -12.78 4.47
N LEU A 9 -2.27 -12.15 3.33
CA LEU A 9 -1.45 -11.03 2.83
C LEU A 9 -1.54 -9.80 3.75
N ILE A 10 -2.72 -9.49 4.28
CA ILE A 10 -2.90 -8.44 5.28
C ILE A 10 -2.08 -8.74 6.54
N ALA A 11 -2.18 -9.97 7.06
CA ALA A 11 -1.43 -10.38 8.23
C ALA A 11 0.09 -10.28 8.00
N ALA A 12 0.59 -10.79 6.87
CA ALA A 12 2.00 -10.74 6.52
C ALA A 12 2.53 -9.30 6.42
N ALA A 13 1.75 -8.39 5.81
CA ALA A 13 2.13 -6.98 5.72
C ALA A 13 2.17 -6.31 7.10
N ALA A 14 1.16 -6.56 7.94
CA ALA A 14 1.09 -6.01 9.29
C ALA A 14 2.22 -6.55 10.20
N ASP A 15 2.50 -7.86 10.12
CA ASP A 15 3.58 -8.49 10.89
C ASP A 15 4.95 -7.95 10.47
N THR A 16 5.18 -7.78 9.16
CA THR A 16 6.44 -7.20 8.64
C THR A 16 6.64 -5.76 9.11
N ILE A 17 5.60 -4.92 8.97
CA ILE A 17 5.69 -3.52 9.40
C ILE A 17 5.88 -3.43 10.92
N ALA A 18 5.19 -4.27 11.70
CA ALA A 18 5.36 -4.29 13.14
C ALA A 18 6.77 -4.72 13.56
N ALA A 19 7.36 -5.71 12.88
CA ALA A 19 8.72 -6.19 13.14
C ALA A 19 9.80 -5.14 12.84
N HIS A 20 9.58 -4.29 11.82
CA HIS A 20 10.53 -3.28 11.38
C HIS A 20 10.17 -1.84 11.81
N ALA A 21 9.16 -1.66 12.67
CA ALA A 21 8.67 -0.33 13.03
C ALA A 21 9.76 0.57 13.64
N GLU A 22 10.61 0.01 14.52
CA GLU A 22 11.70 0.77 15.13
C GLU A 22 12.77 1.17 14.12
N GLU A 23 13.12 0.27 13.20
CA GLU A 23 14.06 0.53 12.11
C GLU A 23 13.54 1.65 11.20
N LEU A 24 12.28 1.57 10.78
CA LEU A 24 11.63 2.58 9.95
C LEU A 24 11.59 3.95 10.63
N THR A 25 11.30 3.98 11.94
CA THR A 25 11.36 5.21 12.75
C THR A 25 12.78 5.76 12.83
N ALA A 26 13.80 4.92 13.00
CA ALA A 26 15.20 5.37 13.03
C ALA A 26 15.66 5.93 11.67
N LEU A 27 15.28 5.30 10.56
CA LEU A 27 15.56 5.80 9.21
C LEU A 27 14.89 7.15 8.96
N ASP A 28 13.62 7.29 9.36
CA ASP A 28 12.87 8.53 9.22
C ASP A 28 13.42 9.64 10.12
N GLN A 29 13.83 9.32 11.36
CA GLN A 29 14.44 10.27 12.28
C GLN A 29 15.72 10.92 11.71
N ALA A 30 16.45 10.22 10.85
CA ALA A 30 17.68 10.73 10.25
C ALA A 30 17.44 11.84 9.21
N ILE A 31 16.26 11.89 8.58
CA ILE A 31 15.95 12.81 7.46
C ILE A 31 14.54 13.41 7.51
N GLY A 32 13.81 13.21 8.59
CA GLY A 32 12.40 13.52 8.79
C GLY A 32 12.10 13.73 10.27
N ASP A 33 10.87 13.42 10.70
CA ASP A 33 10.41 13.65 12.08
C ASP A 33 10.41 12.39 12.96
N GLY A 34 10.72 11.22 12.39
CA GLY A 34 10.89 9.98 13.13
C GLY A 34 9.57 9.26 13.44
N ASP A 35 8.47 9.64 12.80
CA ASP A 35 7.15 9.08 13.08
C ASP A 35 6.73 7.96 12.11
N HIS A 36 7.47 7.76 11.02
CA HIS A 36 7.03 6.88 9.91
C HIS A 36 6.73 5.45 10.37
N GLY A 37 7.66 4.81 11.09
CA GLY A 37 7.49 3.43 11.55
C GLY A 37 6.28 3.25 12.49
N LEU A 38 6.12 4.16 13.44
CA LEU A 38 4.97 4.18 14.36
C LEU A 38 3.64 4.40 13.63
N ASN A 39 3.60 5.35 12.69
CA ASN A 39 2.42 5.64 11.88
C ASN A 39 2.01 4.45 11.01
N MET A 40 2.97 3.79 10.36
CA MET A 40 2.73 2.62 9.52
C MET A 40 2.25 1.43 10.36
N LYS A 41 2.88 1.16 11.50
CA LYS A 41 2.44 0.11 12.43
C LYS A 41 0.99 0.32 12.87
N ARG A 42 0.65 1.53 13.33
CA ARG A 42 -0.73 1.88 13.73
C ARG A 42 -1.73 1.62 12.61
N GLY A 43 -1.41 2.04 11.38
CA GLY A 43 -2.30 1.87 10.24
C GLY A 43 -2.52 0.42 9.85
N PHE A 44 -1.45 -0.37 9.77
CA PHE A 44 -1.55 -1.77 9.35
C PHE A 44 -2.11 -2.69 10.44
N GLU A 45 -1.91 -2.38 11.72
CA GLU A 45 -2.65 -3.03 12.82
C GLU A 45 -4.16 -2.75 12.70
N ALA A 46 -4.54 -1.52 12.36
CA ALA A 46 -5.94 -1.17 12.15
C ALA A 46 -6.55 -1.84 10.90
N VAL A 47 -5.76 -2.06 9.84
CA VAL A 47 -6.18 -2.87 8.68
C VAL A 47 -6.33 -4.35 9.07
N ARG A 48 -5.37 -4.89 9.83
CA ARG A 48 -5.41 -6.28 10.30
C ARG A 48 -6.64 -6.57 11.16
N ALA A 49 -7.05 -5.63 12.02
CA ALA A 49 -8.23 -5.77 12.85
C ALA A 49 -9.53 -5.95 12.04
N GLU A 50 -9.56 -5.51 10.78
CA GLU A 50 -10.69 -5.62 9.87
C GLU A 50 -10.45 -6.65 8.74
N ALA A 51 -9.41 -7.48 8.84
CA ALA A 51 -8.98 -8.38 7.76
C ALA A 51 -10.11 -9.32 7.29
N ASP A 52 -10.90 -9.89 8.20
CA ASP A 52 -12.02 -10.76 7.84
C ASP A 52 -13.11 -10.02 7.08
N ALA A 53 -13.42 -8.78 7.49
CA ALA A 53 -14.42 -7.94 6.84
C ALA A 53 -13.98 -7.50 5.44
N PHE A 54 -12.68 -7.20 5.25
CA PHE A 54 -12.13 -6.90 3.93
C PHE A 54 -12.09 -8.14 3.04
N SER A 55 -11.72 -9.29 3.59
CA SER A 55 -11.61 -10.55 2.83
C SER A 55 -12.96 -11.10 2.38
N ALA A 56 -14.06 -10.69 3.00
CA ALA A 56 -15.41 -11.01 2.56
C ALA A 56 -15.88 -10.20 1.32
N LYS A 57 -15.13 -9.18 0.90
CA LYS A 57 -15.47 -8.32 -0.25
C LYS A 57 -14.81 -8.83 -1.54
N PRO A 58 -15.35 -8.49 -2.72
CA PRO A 58 -14.59 -8.59 -3.96
C PRO A 58 -13.26 -7.85 -3.86
N LEU A 59 -12.18 -8.43 -4.40
CA LEU A 59 -10.81 -7.90 -4.24
C LEU A 59 -10.67 -6.40 -4.58
N PRO A 60 -11.25 -5.87 -5.69
CA PRO A 60 -11.17 -4.43 -5.99
C PRO A 60 -11.80 -3.55 -4.89
N GLU A 61 -12.91 -3.99 -4.30
CA GLU A 61 -13.57 -3.29 -3.19
C GLU A 61 -12.80 -3.42 -1.88
N ALA A 62 -12.22 -4.60 -1.63
CA ALA A 62 -11.37 -4.85 -0.47
C ALA A 62 -10.15 -3.92 -0.47
N LEU A 63 -9.47 -3.76 -1.61
CA LEU A 63 -8.33 -2.85 -1.77
C LEU A 63 -8.72 -1.39 -1.55
N LYS A 64 -9.87 -0.94 -2.07
CA LYS A 64 -10.40 0.41 -1.80
C LYS A 64 -10.68 0.63 -0.31
N ALA A 65 -11.24 -0.38 0.36
CA ALA A 65 -11.53 -0.31 1.79
C ALA A 65 -10.23 -0.24 2.62
N VAL A 66 -9.22 -1.06 2.31
CA VAL A 66 -7.88 -0.98 2.90
C VAL A 66 -7.27 0.40 2.69
N GLY A 67 -7.30 0.92 1.46
CA GLY A 67 -6.78 2.25 1.17
C GLY A 67 -7.47 3.34 1.99
N THR A 68 -8.81 3.30 2.07
CA THR A 68 -9.58 4.21 2.92
C THR A 68 -9.16 4.12 4.39
N LYS A 69 -9.01 2.90 4.92
CA LYS A 69 -8.57 2.67 6.30
C LYS A 69 -7.19 3.28 6.55
N LEU A 70 -6.24 3.11 5.62
CA LEU A 70 -4.90 3.69 5.74
C LEU A 70 -4.91 5.23 5.71
N VAL A 71 -5.73 5.87 4.85
CA VAL A 71 -5.88 7.35 4.88
C VAL A 71 -6.35 7.83 6.25
N MET A 72 -7.25 7.09 6.91
CA MET A 72 -7.82 7.49 8.20
C MET A 72 -6.92 7.20 9.40
N THR A 73 -5.93 6.31 9.27
CA THR A 73 -5.19 5.77 10.43
C THR A 73 -3.69 6.00 10.37
N VAL A 74 -3.08 6.08 9.19
CA VAL A 74 -1.66 6.42 9.04
C VAL A 74 -1.53 7.94 9.05
N GLY A 75 -0.66 8.46 9.93
CA GLY A 75 -0.35 9.89 10.02
C GLY A 75 0.62 10.36 8.94
N GLY A 76 0.90 11.66 8.96
CA GLY A 76 1.90 12.27 8.07
C GLY A 76 1.59 12.14 6.58
N ALA A 77 2.63 12.25 5.75
CA ALA A 77 2.50 12.15 4.30
C ALA A 77 2.14 10.72 3.83
N SER A 78 2.53 9.70 4.60
CA SER A 78 2.40 8.29 4.19
C SER A 78 0.95 7.82 4.10
N GLY A 79 0.05 8.30 4.97
CA GLY A 79 -1.35 7.88 4.95
C GLY A 79 -2.07 8.22 3.65
N PRO A 80 -2.09 9.49 3.20
CA PRO A 80 -2.63 9.84 1.90
C PRO A 80 -1.97 9.12 0.72
N LEU A 81 -0.66 8.83 0.77
CA LEU A 81 0.07 8.17 -0.33
C LEU A 81 -0.27 6.68 -0.43
N PHE A 82 -0.11 5.90 0.65
CA PHE A 82 -0.49 4.49 0.66
C PHE A 82 -1.98 4.30 0.46
N GLY A 83 -2.80 5.16 1.05
CA GLY A 83 -4.24 5.15 0.82
C GLY A 83 -4.59 5.37 -0.66
N THR A 84 -3.93 6.35 -1.31
CA THR A 84 -4.09 6.61 -2.75
C THR A 84 -3.67 5.41 -3.58
N LEU A 85 -2.54 4.76 -3.26
CA LEU A 85 -2.07 3.56 -3.94
C LEU A 85 -3.14 2.45 -3.94
N PHE A 86 -3.63 2.08 -2.76
CA PHE A 86 -4.62 1.01 -2.62
C PHE A 86 -5.99 1.35 -3.24
N MET A 87 -6.45 2.59 -3.08
CA MET A 87 -7.72 3.04 -3.67
C MET A 87 -7.66 3.08 -5.20
N ALA A 88 -6.56 3.57 -5.78
CA ALA A 88 -6.36 3.59 -7.22
C ALA A 88 -6.20 2.18 -7.79
N LEU A 89 -5.43 1.32 -7.12
CA LEU A 89 -5.30 -0.08 -7.50
C LEU A 89 -6.68 -0.76 -7.52
N GLY A 90 -7.45 -0.69 -6.44
CA GLY A 90 -8.79 -1.28 -6.40
C GLY A 90 -9.81 -0.62 -7.34
N LYS A 91 -9.55 0.60 -7.84
CA LYS A 91 -10.40 1.27 -8.83
C LYS A 91 -10.22 0.66 -10.22
N ASP A 92 -8.98 0.41 -10.61
CA ASP A 92 -8.64 -0.03 -11.96
C ASP A 92 -8.43 -1.54 -12.07
N LEU A 93 -8.38 -2.27 -10.95
CA LEU A 93 -8.23 -3.73 -10.94
C LEU A 93 -9.51 -4.43 -11.43
N PRO A 94 -9.42 -5.32 -12.44
CA PRO A 94 -10.53 -6.18 -12.83
C PRO A 94 -11.00 -7.10 -11.69
N ALA A 95 -12.26 -7.56 -11.74
CA ALA A 95 -12.80 -8.46 -10.71
C ALA A 95 -12.08 -9.81 -10.64
N ALA A 96 -11.64 -10.32 -11.79
CA ALA A 96 -10.80 -11.51 -11.91
C ALA A 96 -9.51 -11.10 -12.66
N PRO A 97 -8.55 -10.49 -11.96
CA PRO A 97 -7.35 -9.97 -12.61
C PRO A 97 -6.41 -11.12 -12.98
N ASP A 98 -5.94 -11.10 -14.22
CA ASP A 98 -4.73 -11.80 -14.63
C ASP A 98 -3.50 -10.90 -14.37
N ARG A 99 -2.33 -11.35 -14.83
CA ARG A 99 -1.08 -10.58 -14.70
C ARG A 99 -1.20 -9.22 -15.37
N ASP A 100 -1.68 -9.17 -16.61
CA ASP A 100 -1.73 -7.94 -17.39
C ASP A 100 -2.70 -6.93 -16.78
N GLY A 101 -3.87 -7.39 -16.31
CA GLY A 101 -4.83 -6.58 -15.57
C GLY A 101 -4.27 -6.04 -14.26
N LEU A 102 -3.51 -6.84 -13.52
CA LEU A 102 -2.82 -6.39 -12.31
C LEU A 102 -1.74 -5.35 -12.63
N THR A 103 -0.89 -5.61 -13.63
CA THR A 103 0.18 -4.70 -14.07
C THR A 103 -0.39 -3.35 -14.47
N ALA A 104 -1.43 -3.34 -15.31
CA ALA A 104 -2.07 -2.11 -15.78
C ALA A 104 -2.69 -1.31 -14.62
N ALA A 105 -3.37 -1.97 -13.68
CA ALA A 105 -3.94 -1.32 -12.51
C ALA A 105 -2.86 -0.78 -11.56
N PHE A 106 -1.74 -1.51 -11.40
CA PHE A 106 -0.62 -1.08 -10.57
C PHE A 106 0.09 0.14 -11.15
N GLY A 107 0.33 0.19 -12.47
CA GLY A 107 0.89 1.37 -13.14
C GLY A 107 0.06 2.63 -12.89
N LYS A 108 -1.27 2.55 -13.05
CA LYS A 108 -2.19 3.66 -12.73
C LYS A 108 -2.16 4.06 -11.25
N ALA A 109 -2.00 3.09 -10.35
CA ALA A 109 -1.89 3.36 -8.93
C ALA A 109 -0.62 4.14 -8.59
N ILE A 110 0.51 3.82 -9.25
CA ILE A 110 1.77 4.56 -9.12
C ILE A 110 1.63 5.99 -9.64
N GLU A 111 1.01 6.18 -10.81
CA GLU A 111 0.71 7.51 -11.36
C GLU A 111 -0.13 8.35 -10.38
N ALA A 112 -1.12 7.74 -9.73
CA ALA A 112 -1.95 8.41 -8.73
C ALA A 112 -1.14 8.83 -7.48
N VAL A 113 -0.20 7.99 -7.02
CA VAL A 113 0.72 8.32 -5.92
C VAL A 113 1.64 9.47 -6.32
N ALA A 114 2.22 9.42 -7.53
CA ALA A 114 3.07 10.47 -8.07
C ALA A 114 2.34 11.81 -8.14
N ALA A 115 1.11 11.82 -8.66
CA ALA A 115 0.27 13.02 -8.71
C ALA A 115 -0.09 13.55 -7.32
N ARG A 116 -0.43 12.66 -6.37
CA ARG A 116 -0.73 13.03 -4.98
C ARG A 116 0.47 13.65 -4.28
N GLY A 117 1.64 13.02 -4.40
CA GLY A 117 2.88 13.44 -3.76
C GLY A 117 3.61 14.56 -4.51
N LYS A 118 3.18 14.90 -5.73
CA LYS A 118 3.89 15.79 -6.66
C LYS A 118 5.36 15.39 -6.82
N SER A 119 5.60 14.08 -6.92
CA SER A 119 6.94 13.49 -6.96
C SER A 119 7.08 12.55 -8.17
N GLN A 120 8.32 12.28 -8.55
CA GLN A 120 8.71 11.39 -9.65
C GLN A 120 9.80 10.42 -9.15
N ALA A 121 10.03 9.34 -9.90
CA ALA A 121 11.18 8.49 -9.68
C ALA A 121 12.49 9.31 -9.81
N GLY A 122 13.51 8.93 -9.03
CA GLY A 122 14.77 9.62 -8.82
C GLY A 122 14.77 10.61 -7.65
N GLN A 123 13.65 10.82 -6.95
CA GLN A 123 13.50 11.88 -5.94
C GLN A 123 13.59 11.39 -4.48
N LYS A 124 14.08 10.17 -4.26
CA LYS A 124 14.23 9.54 -2.94
C LYS A 124 12.88 9.38 -2.22
N THR A 125 11.89 8.81 -2.91
CA THR A 125 10.56 8.52 -2.36
C THR A 125 10.16 7.06 -2.59
N MET A 126 8.97 6.67 -2.11
CA MET A 126 8.43 5.32 -2.37
C MET A 126 8.30 4.99 -3.87
N LEU A 127 8.26 6.00 -4.75
CA LEU A 127 8.22 5.81 -6.19
C LEU A 127 9.49 5.14 -6.73
N ASP A 128 10.63 5.32 -6.05
CA ASP A 128 11.91 4.68 -6.42
C ASP A 128 11.92 3.17 -6.19
N VAL A 129 10.94 2.67 -5.45
CA VAL A 129 10.71 1.22 -5.26
C VAL A 129 9.54 0.77 -6.12
N LEU A 130 8.43 1.51 -6.11
CA LEU A 130 7.22 1.10 -6.84
C LEU A 130 7.44 1.03 -8.35
N GLN A 131 8.20 1.96 -8.93
CA GLN A 131 8.45 2.00 -10.36
C GLN A 131 9.27 0.78 -10.85
N PRO A 132 10.42 0.42 -10.24
CA PRO A 132 11.11 -0.84 -10.56
C PRO A 132 10.26 -2.10 -10.35
N VAL A 133 9.41 -2.14 -9.32
CA VAL A 133 8.49 -3.28 -9.10
C VAL A 133 7.49 -3.41 -10.24
N TYR A 134 6.92 -2.30 -10.71
CA TYR A 134 6.03 -2.29 -11.87
C TYR A 134 6.74 -2.77 -13.14
N GLU A 135 7.98 -2.33 -13.38
CA GLU A 135 8.78 -2.75 -14.52
C GLU A 135 9.08 -4.25 -14.50
N ALA A 136 9.45 -4.79 -13.34
CA ALA A 136 9.64 -6.24 -13.17
C ALA A 136 8.34 -7.02 -13.44
N LEU A 137 7.22 -6.54 -12.90
CA LEU A 137 5.91 -7.16 -13.13
C LEU A 137 5.49 -7.11 -14.61
N ALA A 138 5.85 -6.06 -15.34
CA ALA A 138 5.58 -5.94 -16.77
C ALA A 138 6.46 -6.85 -17.64
N GLN A 139 7.63 -7.29 -17.16
CA GLN A 139 8.61 -8.02 -17.96
C GLN A 139 8.42 -9.53 -18.00
N GLY A 140 8.05 -10.18 -16.88
CA GLY A 140 8.05 -11.64 -16.83
C GLY A 140 8.28 -12.20 -15.45
#